data_AF-A0AAJ1RNW3-F1
#
_entry.id   AF-A0AAJ1RNW3-F1
#
_cell.length_a   1.000
_cell.length_b   1.000
_cell.length_c   1.000
_cell.angle_alpha   90.00
_cell.angle_beta   90.00
_cell.angle_gamma   90.00
#
_symmetry.space_group_name_H-M   'P 1'
#
loop_
_entity.id
_entity.type
_entity.pdbx_description
1 polymer ?
#
loop_
_entity_poly.entity_id
_entity_poly.type
_entity_poly.pdbx_seq_one_letter_code
_entity_poly.pdbx_strand_id
1 'polypeptide(L)'
;MAQTFPIIANLRPIKVELEAGKNYFWCQCGLSQSQPFCDGSHAGTDIKPLRFTTEKTGAAGLCQCKSTANAPFCDGTHATLGELNAGDPAPVPKSEIPVAIATPEEPTVARIHELARDGLSKLGHHGEMGSMGVPRKDLPHWDDIQILPAQMARKPLLDNVPVRTSVTIGPRAENPLKLDIPLFVSDMSYGALSEEAKIALARGAQLAGTGICSG
;
A
#
# COMPACT_ATOMS: atom_id res chain seq x y z
N MET A 1 -9.39 -40.11 -21.21
CA MET A 1 -9.63 -38.82 -20.54
C MET A 1 -8.99 -37.75 -21.41
N ALA A 2 -9.74 -36.75 -21.85
CA ALA A 2 -9.20 -35.65 -22.65
C ALA A 2 -8.20 -34.85 -21.79
N GLN A 3 -7.05 -34.48 -22.36
CA GLN A 3 -6.05 -33.69 -21.66
C GLN A 3 -6.56 -32.24 -21.51
N THR A 4 -6.71 -31.77 -20.27
CA THR A 4 -7.28 -30.46 -19.95
C THR A 4 -6.23 -29.39 -19.67
N PHE A 5 -4.95 -29.76 -19.56
CA PHE A 5 -3.86 -28.86 -19.19
C PHE A 5 -2.81 -28.80 -20.30
N PRO A 6 -2.27 -27.61 -20.61
CA PRO A 6 -1.23 -27.44 -21.63
C PRO A 6 0.09 -28.08 -21.18
N ILE A 7 0.92 -28.46 -22.14
CA ILE A 7 2.29 -28.92 -21.89
C ILE A 7 3.31 -27.89 -22.36
N ILE A 8 4.49 -27.92 -21.74
CA ILE A 8 5.63 -27.10 -22.16
C ILE A 8 6.13 -27.64 -23.50
N ALA A 9 6.04 -26.85 -24.57
CA ALA A 9 6.59 -27.24 -25.87
C ALA A 9 8.11 -27.00 -25.91
N ASN A 10 8.57 -25.88 -25.33
CA ASN A 10 9.99 -25.55 -25.16
C ASN A 10 10.18 -24.48 -24.07
N LEU A 11 11.34 -24.46 -23.41
CA LEU A 11 11.73 -23.46 -22.42
C LEU A 11 12.41 -22.23 -23.05
N ARG A 12 12.49 -22.15 -24.37
CA ARG A 12 13.01 -20.97 -25.07
C ARG A 12 11.92 -20.38 -25.95
N PRO A 13 11.76 -19.04 -26.00
CA PRO A 13 10.86 -18.42 -26.95
C PRO A 13 11.39 -18.62 -28.38
N ILE A 14 10.49 -18.62 -29.35
CA ILE A 14 10.84 -18.66 -30.77
C ILE A 14 10.59 -17.29 -31.38
N LYS A 15 11.60 -16.78 -32.08
CA LYS A 15 11.50 -15.52 -32.83
C LYS A 15 10.86 -15.81 -34.17
N VAL A 16 9.75 -15.13 -34.48
CA VAL A 16 9.04 -15.25 -35.75
C VAL A 16 8.82 -13.87 -36.34
N GLU A 17 8.86 -13.77 -37.67
CA GLU A 17 8.46 -12.56 -38.38
C GLU A 17 6.93 -12.54 -38.50
N LEU A 18 6.31 -11.48 -37.99
CA LEU A 18 4.87 -11.29 -38.04
C LEU A 18 4.54 -10.13 -38.98
N GLU A 19 3.50 -10.32 -39.79
CA GLU A 19 2.97 -9.32 -40.71
C GLU A 19 1.78 -8.59 -40.07
N ALA A 20 1.76 -7.26 -40.20
CA ALA A 20 0.67 -6.43 -39.70
C ALA A 20 -0.68 -6.82 -40.35
N GLY A 21 -1.73 -6.90 -39.55
CA GLY A 21 -3.09 -7.21 -40.00
C GLY A 21 -3.35 -8.68 -40.36
N LYS A 22 -2.33 -9.54 -40.38
CA LYS A 22 -2.51 -10.98 -40.61
C LYS A 22 -2.96 -11.70 -39.36
N ASN A 23 -3.89 -12.64 -39.55
CA ASN A 23 -4.40 -13.47 -38.47
C ASN A 23 -3.46 -14.65 -38.24
N TYR A 24 -2.97 -14.79 -37.01
CA TYR A 24 -2.18 -15.92 -36.56
C TYR A 24 -2.94 -16.69 -35.49
N PHE A 25 -2.67 -18.00 -35.40
CA PHE A 25 -3.25 -18.88 -34.40
C PHE A 25 -2.12 -19.49 -33.58
N TRP A 26 -1.95 -19.02 -32.35
CA TRP A 26 -0.93 -19.49 -31.44
C TRP A 26 -1.37 -20.81 -30.77
N CYS A 27 -0.46 -21.78 -30.70
CA CYS A 27 -0.70 -23.05 -30.04
C CYS A 27 -0.72 -22.86 -28.51
N GLN A 28 -1.89 -23.05 -27.88
CA GLN A 28 -2.03 -23.01 -26.42
C GLN A 28 -1.74 -24.36 -25.76
N CYS A 29 -1.99 -25.48 -26.43
CA CYS A 29 -1.90 -26.82 -25.83
C CYS A 29 -0.45 -27.35 -25.69
N GLY A 30 0.49 -26.85 -26.49
CA GLY A 30 1.88 -27.35 -26.53
C GLY A 30 2.11 -28.59 -27.40
N LEU A 31 1.05 -29.22 -27.93
CA LEU A 31 1.12 -30.46 -28.72
C LEU A 31 1.44 -30.26 -30.21
N SER A 32 1.41 -29.02 -30.69
CA SER A 32 1.67 -28.75 -32.11
C SER A 32 3.09 -29.11 -32.50
N GLN A 33 3.24 -29.74 -33.66
CA GLN A 33 4.50 -30.03 -34.33
C GLN A 33 5.04 -28.81 -35.10
N SER A 34 4.20 -27.80 -35.37
CA SER A 34 4.56 -26.53 -36.04
C SER A 34 4.61 -25.33 -35.08
N GLN A 35 5.20 -25.53 -33.89
CA GLN A 35 5.40 -24.45 -32.91
C GLN A 35 6.03 -23.20 -33.56
N PRO A 36 5.57 -21.99 -33.21
CA PRO A 36 4.64 -21.65 -32.11
C PRO A 36 3.16 -21.66 -32.51
N PHE A 37 2.84 -21.99 -33.75
CA PHE A 37 1.48 -21.89 -34.31
C PHE A 37 0.70 -23.18 -34.14
N CYS A 38 -0.61 -23.11 -34.35
CA CYS A 38 -1.50 -24.26 -34.28
C CYS A 38 -1.56 -25.01 -35.62
N ASP A 39 -1.41 -26.33 -35.58
CA ASP A 39 -1.59 -27.28 -36.69
C ASP A 39 -2.83 -28.18 -36.56
N GLY A 40 -3.60 -28.03 -35.47
CA GLY A 40 -4.74 -28.89 -35.19
C GLY A 40 -4.46 -30.05 -34.23
N SER A 41 -3.23 -30.24 -33.74
CA SER A 41 -2.89 -31.28 -32.74
C SER A 41 -3.58 -31.11 -31.38
N HIS A 42 -4.33 -30.04 -31.18
CA HIS A 42 -5.22 -29.85 -30.03
C HIS A 42 -6.52 -30.67 -30.13
N ALA A 43 -6.82 -31.28 -31.28
CA ALA A 43 -8.00 -32.12 -31.47
C ALA A 43 -7.98 -33.29 -30.47
N GLY A 44 -9.01 -33.37 -29.61
CA GLY A 44 -9.08 -34.32 -28.49
C GLY A 44 -8.71 -33.72 -27.12
N THR A 45 -8.31 -32.45 -27.08
CA THR A 45 -8.17 -31.64 -25.86
C THR A 45 -9.25 -30.57 -25.79
N ASP A 46 -9.50 -30.04 -24.59
CA ASP A 46 -10.43 -28.91 -24.40
C ASP A 46 -9.77 -27.53 -24.70
N ILE A 47 -8.51 -27.54 -25.14
CA ILE A 47 -7.70 -26.34 -25.35
C ILE A 47 -7.85 -25.86 -26.80
N LYS A 48 -8.34 -24.63 -26.98
CA LYS A 48 -8.44 -23.98 -28.30
C LYS A 48 -7.18 -23.16 -28.59
N PRO A 49 -6.84 -22.91 -29.87
CA PRO A 49 -5.76 -22.00 -30.21
C PRO A 49 -6.17 -20.53 -30.01
N LEU A 50 -5.21 -19.68 -29.66
CA LEU A 50 -5.43 -18.25 -29.48
C LEU A 50 -5.24 -17.53 -30.82
N ARG A 51 -6.32 -16.96 -31.35
CA ARG A 51 -6.27 -16.09 -32.53
C ARG A 51 -5.76 -14.70 -32.13
N PHE A 52 -4.77 -14.18 -32.85
CA PHE A 52 -4.27 -12.83 -32.65
C PHE A 52 -3.82 -12.17 -33.96
N THR A 53 -3.69 -10.85 -33.94
CA THR A 53 -3.17 -10.02 -35.04
C THR A 53 -2.08 -9.11 -34.49
N THR A 54 -1.22 -8.60 -35.37
CA THR A 54 -0.21 -7.60 -35.00
C THR A 54 -0.48 -6.29 -35.74
N GLU A 55 -0.16 -5.17 -35.10
CA GLU A 55 -0.31 -3.84 -35.72
C GLU A 55 0.90 -3.44 -36.56
N LYS A 56 2.08 -3.98 -36.23
CA LYS A 56 3.35 -3.66 -36.88
C LYS A 56 4.00 -4.92 -37.41
N THR A 57 4.49 -4.84 -38.64
CA THR A 57 5.29 -5.90 -39.24
C THR A 57 6.67 -5.92 -38.58
N GLY A 58 7.11 -7.09 -38.13
CA GLY A 58 8.45 -7.28 -37.59
C GLY A 58 8.58 -8.53 -36.73
N ALA A 59 9.78 -8.71 -36.20
CA ALA A 59 10.10 -9.87 -35.39
C ALA A 59 9.48 -9.79 -33.99
N ALA A 60 8.83 -10.87 -33.56
CA ALA A 60 8.33 -11.03 -32.21
C ALA A 60 8.76 -12.38 -31.62
N GLY A 61 9.02 -12.40 -30.31
CA GLY A 61 9.27 -13.63 -29.57
C GLY A 61 7.96 -14.23 -29.07
N LEU A 62 7.55 -15.37 -29.61
CA LEU A 62 6.35 -16.09 -29.17
C LEU A 62 6.66 -17.13 -28.10
N CYS A 63 5.71 -17.29 -27.18
CA CYS A 63 5.85 -18.18 -26.04
C CYS A 63 5.74 -19.66 -26.46
N GLN A 64 6.70 -20.47 -25.99
CA GLN A 64 6.68 -21.93 -26.15
C GLN A 64 6.46 -22.69 -24.83
N CYS A 65 6.65 -22.05 -23.66
CA CYS A 65 6.41 -22.70 -22.38
C CYS A 65 4.94 -22.77 -21.97
N LYS A 66 4.07 -22.00 -22.65
CA LYS A 66 2.61 -21.92 -22.44
C LYS A 66 2.16 -21.36 -21.08
N SER A 67 3.10 -20.86 -20.29
CA SER A 67 2.86 -20.21 -18.98
C SER A 67 2.97 -18.68 -19.01
N THR A 68 3.03 -18.06 -20.19
CA THR A 68 3.09 -16.59 -20.32
C THR A 68 1.78 -15.94 -19.86
N ALA A 69 1.88 -14.89 -19.06
CA ALA A 69 0.77 -14.01 -18.71
C ALA A 69 0.48 -12.96 -19.81
N ASN A 70 1.38 -12.83 -20.79
CA ASN A 70 1.25 -11.93 -21.95
C ASN A 70 1.04 -12.71 -23.25
N ALA A 71 0.19 -13.73 -23.23
CA ALA A 71 -0.07 -14.58 -24.39
C ALA A 71 -0.53 -13.74 -25.62
N PRO A 72 -0.01 -14.00 -26.83
CA PRO A 72 0.87 -15.11 -27.25
C PRO A 72 2.38 -14.84 -27.10
N PHE A 73 2.76 -13.67 -26.60
CA PHE A 73 4.14 -13.21 -26.55
C PHE A 73 4.89 -13.78 -25.34
N CYS A 74 6.21 -13.82 -25.45
CA CYS A 74 7.06 -14.20 -24.33
C CYS A 74 7.19 -13.03 -23.32
N ASP A 75 6.91 -13.31 -22.05
CA ASP A 75 7.06 -12.38 -20.92
C ASP A 75 8.27 -12.71 -20.01
N GLY A 76 9.04 -13.76 -20.37
CA GLY A 76 10.18 -14.23 -19.58
C GLY A 76 9.86 -15.31 -18.56
N THR A 77 8.59 -15.72 -18.39
CA THR A 77 8.18 -16.74 -17.41
C THR A 77 8.93 -18.06 -17.57
N HIS A 78 9.37 -18.41 -18.79
CA HIS A 78 10.16 -19.62 -19.05
C HIS A 78 11.47 -19.71 -18.24
N ALA A 79 12.05 -18.59 -17.81
CA ALA A 79 13.29 -18.55 -17.02
C ALA A 79 13.06 -18.89 -15.53
N THR A 80 11.82 -18.85 -15.05
CA THR A 80 11.46 -19.06 -13.64
C THR A 80 10.85 -20.45 -13.38
N LEU A 81 10.79 -21.31 -14.40
CA LEU A 81 10.16 -22.64 -14.33
C LEU A 81 11.02 -23.72 -13.64
N GLY A 82 12.23 -23.39 -13.19
CA GLY A 82 13.08 -24.29 -12.40
C GLY A 82 13.45 -25.57 -13.13
N GLU A 83 13.07 -26.72 -12.57
CA GLU A 83 13.41 -28.06 -13.07
C GLU A 83 12.44 -28.62 -14.14
N LEU A 84 11.40 -27.86 -14.52
CA LEU A 84 10.44 -28.29 -15.53
C LEU A 84 11.08 -28.37 -16.92
N ASN A 85 10.71 -29.38 -17.71
CA ASN A 85 11.24 -29.67 -19.04
C ASN A 85 10.14 -29.65 -20.11
N ALA A 86 10.56 -29.72 -21.38
CA ALA A 86 9.61 -29.91 -22.48
C ALA A 86 8.87 -31.24 -22.31
N GLY A 87 7.54 -31.21 -22.42
CA GLY A 87 6.64 -32.33 -22.17
C GLY A 87 5.95 -32.29 -20.80
N ASP A 88 6.48 -31.55 -19.83
CA ASP A 88 5.84 -31.41 -18.53
C ASP A 88 4.58 -30.53 -18.59
N PRO A 89 3.63 -30.70 -17.65
CA PRO A 89 2.49 -29.80 -17.53
C PRO A 89 2.94 -28.34 -17.35
N ALA A 90 2.46 -27.45 -18.21
CA ALA A 90 2.77 -26.04 -18.13
C ALA A 90 2.02 -25.39 -16.94
N PRO A 91 2.73 -24.69 -16.03
CA PRO A 91 2.09 -23.97 -14.94
C PRO A 91 1.09 -22.93 -15.46
N VAL A 92 0.04 -22.70 -14.68
CA VAL A 92 -0.95 -21.66 -14.97
C VAL A 92 -0.27 -20.29 -15.00
N PRO A 93 -0.52 -19.45 -16.02
CA PRO A 93 0.04 -18.10 -16.07
C PRO A 93 -0.29 -17.27 -14.82
N LYS A 94 0.72 -16.68 -14.21
CA LYS A 94 0.55 -15.74 -13.09
C LYS A 94 0.34 -14.34 -13.66
N SER A 95 -0.92 -13.94 -13.84
CA SER A 95 -1.27 -12.60 -14.37
C SER A 95 -1.46 -11.53 -13.29
N GLU A 96 -1.12 -11.84 -12.04
CA GLU A 96 -1.34 -10.91 -10.94
C GLU A 96 -0.33 -9.77 -11.04
N ILE A 97 -0.84 -8.55 -11.20
CA ILE A 97 -0.06 -7.32 -11.06
C ILE A 97 0.58 -7.37 -9.67
N PRO A 98 1.90 -7.26 -9.54
CA PRO A 98 2.53 -7.28 -8.23
C PRO A 98 1.93 -6.19 -7.35
N VAL A 99 1.49 -6.57 -6.15
CA VAL A 99 0.94 -5.63 -5.18
C VAL A 99 2.11 -4.86 -4.58
N ALA A 100 2.09 -3.54 -4.71
CA ALA A 100 3.09 -2.68 -4.09
C ALA A 100 3.02 -2.82 -2.56
N ILE A 101 4.17 -3.05 -1.93
CA ILE A 101 4.33 -3.19 -0.48
C ILE A 101 5.19 -2.03 0.01
N ALA A 102 4.76 -1.38 1.10
CA ALA A 102 5.53 -0.30 1.72
C ALA A 102 6.86 -0.81 2.25
N THR A 103 7.95 -0.12 1.91
CA THR A 103 9.29 -0.36 2.45
C THR A 103 9.71 0.79 3.36
N PRO A 104 10.78 0.64 4.18
CA PRO A 104 11.33 1.75 4.94
C PRO A 104 11.75 2.95 4.07
N GLU A 105 12.30 2.67 2.87
CA GLU A 105 12.75 3.68 1.91
C GLU A 105 11.58 4.32 1.15
N GLU A 106 10.54 3.54 0.84
CA GLU A 106 9.34 3.98 0.12
C GLU A 106 8.06 3.61 0.88
N PRO A 107 7.79 4.26 2.03
CA PRO A 107 6.67 3.90 2.89
C PRO A 107 5.31 4.20 2.26
N THR A 108 5.25 5.06 1.24
CA THR A 108 4.02 5.52 0.58
C THR A 108 3.70 4.79 -0.72
N VAL A 109 4.57 3.88 -1.20
CA VAL A 109 4.41 3.26 -2.53
C VAL A 109 3.10 2.49 -2.67
N ALA A 110 2.71 1.72 -1.66
CA ALA A 110 1.46 0.98 -1.65
C ALA A 110 0.25 1.92 -1.78
N ARG A 111 0.30 3.07 -1.09
CA ARG A 111 -0.76 4.09 -1.10
C ARG A 111 -0.87 4.79 -2.45
N ILE A 112 0.25 5.11 -3.08
CA ILE A 112 0.28 5.72 -4.42
C ILE A 112 -0.37 4.78 -5.44
N HIS A 113 -0.04 3.48 -5.39
CA HIS A 113 -0.63 2.49 -6.29
C HIS A 113 -2.14 2.30 -6.05
N GLU A 114 -2.59 2.36 -4.81
CA GLU A 114 -4.02 2.34 -4.48
C GLU A 114 -4.75 3.54 -5.09
N LEU A 115 -4.24 4.76 -4.86
CA LEU A 115 -4.80 5.99 -5.43
C LEU A 115 -4.78 6.00 -6.96
N ALA A 116 -3.74 5.44 -7.59
CA ALA A 116 -3.66 5.33 -9.04
C ALA A 116 -4.71 4.37 -9.61
N ARG A 117 -5.06 3.29 -8.89
CA ARG A 117 -6.08 2.32 -9.32
C ARG A 117 -7.50 2.82 -9.10
N ASP A 118 -7.75 3.36 -7.91
CA ASP A 118 -9.11 3.62 -7.43
C ASP A 118 -9.49 5.11 -7.48
N GLY A 119 -8.51 6.00 -7.60
CA GLY A 119 -8.71 7.43 -7.46
C GLY A 119 -9.30 7.80 -6.10
N LEU A 120 -10.09 8.87 -6.08
CA LEU A 120 -10.82 9.32 -4.88
C LEU A 120 -12.15 8.57 -4.67
N SER A 121 -12.52 7.66 -5.58
CA SER A 121 -13.84 7.01 -5.54
C SER A 121 -14.08 6.18 -4.27
N LYS A 122 -13.02 5.59 -3.71
CA LYS A 122 -13.08 4.79 -2.47
C LYS A 122 -12.88 5.60 -1.19
N LEU A 123 -12.23 6.76 -1.27
CA LEU A 123 -11.86 7.58 -0.10
C LEU A 123 -12.79 8.77 0.12
N GLY A 124 -13.65 9.07 -0.87
CA GLY A 124 -14.48 10.27 -0.87
C GLY A 124 -13.76 11.47 -1.48
N HIS A 125 -14.53 12.51 -1.80
CA HIS A 125 -14.05 13.72 -2.49
C HIS A 125 -12.86 14.39 -1.77
N HIS A 126 -12.81 14.31 -0.44
CA HIS A 126 -11.77 14.93 0.37
C HIS A 126 -10.54 14.03 0.60
N GLY A 127 -10.55 12.80 0.09
CA GLY A 127 -9.52 11.81 0.38
C GLY A 127 -9.55 11.35 1.84
N GLU A 128 -8.45 10.74 2.28
CA GLU A 128 -8.30 10.27 3.65
C GLU A 128 -8.18 11.46 4.62
N MET A 129 -9.13 11.56 5.56
CA MET A 129 -9.08 12.55 6.62
C MET A 129 -8.35 11.96 7.83
N GLY A 130 -7.17 12.51 8.12
CA GLY A 130 -6.41 12.24 9.33
C GLY A 130 -6.60 13.34 10.38
N SER A 131 -6.18 13.06 11.61
CA SER A 131 -6.02 14.13 12.61
C SER A 131 -4.87 15.04 12.19
N MET A 132 -5.08 16.35 12.32
CA MET A 132 -4.00 17.33 12.20
C MET A 132 -3.08 17.16 13.41
N GLY A 133 -1.82 16.85 13.19
CA GLY A 133 -0.86 16.65 14.26
C GLY A 133 0.54 16.34 13.76
N VAL A 134 1.52 16.52 14.63
CA VAL A 134 2.89 16.08 14.39
C VAL A 134 2.95 14.58 14.68
N PRO A 135 3.40 13.72 13.75
CA PRO A 135 3.53 12.29 13.99
C PRO A 135 4.35 12.03 15.26
N ARG A 136 3.97 11.03 16.05
CA ARG A 136 4.65 10.72 17.31
C ARG A 136 6.16 10.51 17.15
N LYS A 137 6.59 9.97 16.02
CA LYS A 137 8.01 9.76 15.68
C LYS A 137 8.82 11.06 15.56
N ASP A 138 8.15 12.19 15.32
CA ASP A 138 8.75 13.50 15.14
C ASP A 138 8.62 14.36 16.43
N LEU A 139 8.01 13.80 17.49
CA LEU A 139 7.92 14.42 18.81
C LEU A 139 9.10 13.97 19.69
N PRO A 140 9.58 14.83 20.62
CA PRO A 140 10.57 14.42 21.61
C PRO A 140 10.07 13.23 22.43
N HIS A 141 10.93 12.24 22.61
CA HIS A 141 10.71 11.11 23.49
C HIS A 141 11.16 11.44 24.92
N TRP A 142 10.63 10.68 25.89
CA TRP A 142 11.10 10.79 27.29
C TRP A 142 12.59 10.49 27.42
N ASP A 143 13.12 9.60 26.57
CA ASP A 143 14.54 9.26 26.52
C ASP A 143 15.40 10.42 25.98
N ASP A 144 14.82 11.40 25.28
CA ASP A 144 15.50 12.60 24.80
C ASP A 144 15.65 13.66 25.91
N ILE A 145 14.96 13.50 27.03
CA ILE A 145 14.91 14.48 28.13
C ILE A 145 15.77 14.00 29.29
N GLN A 146 16.92 14.65 29.51
CA GLN A 146 17.69 14.47 30.72
C GLN A 146 17.25 15.47 31.81
N ILE A 147 16.59 14.98 32.85
CA ILE A 147 16.28 15.79 34.03
C ILE A 147 17.52 15.83 34.93
N LEU A 148 18.22 16.96 34.95
CA LEU A 148 19.30 17.21 35.91
C LEU A 148 18.68 17.69 37.23
N PRO A 149 18.70 16.87 38.31
CA PRO A 149 18.19 17.33 39.59
C PRO A 149 19.07 18.47 40.10
N ALA A 150 18.44 19.56 40.52
CA ALA A 150 19.13 20.71 41.10
C ALA A 150 19.58 20.41 42.55
N GLN A 151 20.46 19.43 42.71
CA GLN A 151 20.93 18.98 44.03
C GLN A 151 21.54 20.16 44.79
N MET A 152 20.95 20.48 45.94
CA MET A 152 21.35 21.56 46.85
C MET A 152 21.26 23.00 46.32
N ALA A 153 20.80 23.26 45.09
CA ALA A 153 20.52 24.62 44.63
C ALA A 153 19.31 25.24 45.36
N ARG A 154 18.31 24.41 45.66
CA ARG A 154 17.23 24.69 46.62
C ARG A 154 17.04 23.46 47.50
N LYS A 155 16.88 23.69 48.80
CA LYS A 155 16.49 22.61 49.72
C LYS A 155 15.09 22.13 49.35
N PRO A 156 14.85 20.81 49.26
CA PRO A 156 13.51 20.27 49.14
C PRO A 156 12.62 20.76 50.28
N LEU A 157 11.33 20.93 50.00
CA LEU A 157 10.34 21.21 51.03
C LEU A 157 10.08 19.95 51.85
N LEU A 158 9.67 20.11 53.12
CA LEU A 158 9.21 18.99 53.95
C LEU A 158 7.86 18.48 53.45
N ASP A 159 7.55 17.21 53.70
CA ASP A 159 6.36 16.52 53.17
C ASP A 159 5.03 17.23 53.46
N ASN A 160 4.95 17.93 54.59
CA ASN A 160 3.74 18.62 55.04
C ASN A 160 3.62 20.05 54.50
N VAL A 161 4.60 20.52 53.71
CA VAL A 161 4.56 21.86 53.15
C VAL A 161 3.63 21.86 51.93
N PRO A 162 2.58 22.68 51.91
CA PRO A 162 1.68 22.76 50.77
C PRO A 162 2.44 23.28 49.54
N VAL A 163 2.36 22.55 48.44
CA VAL A 163 2.88 22.94 47.12
C VAL A 163 1.72 23.38 46.24
N ARG A 164 1.87 24.52 45.57
CA ARG A 164 0.87 25.02 44.63
C ARG A 164 1.20 24.60 43.21
N THR A 165 0.21 24.04 42.52
CA THR A 165 0.29 23.63 41.11
C THR A 165 -0.26 24.69 40.15
N SER A 166 -0.84 25.76 40.69
CA SER A 166 -1.46 26.82 39.88
C SER A 166 -0.46 27.45 38.92
N VAL A 167 -0.92 27.74 37.71
CA VAL A 167 -0.14 28.37 36.66
C VAL A 167 -0.86 29.62 36.17
N THR A 168 -0.09 30.67 35.87
CA THR A 168 -0.60 31.85 35.15
C THR A 168 0.09 31.92 33.80
N ILE A 169 -0.68 31.71 32.73
CA ILE A 169 -0.21 31.80 31.35
C ILE A 169 -0.39 33.26 30.89
N GLY A 170 0.67 33.83 30.33
CA GLY A 170 0.68 35.23 29.90
C GLY A 170 0.56 36.22 31.06
N PRO A 171 1.45 36.19 32.08
CA PRO A 171 1.32 37.04 33.27
C PRO A 171 1.40 38.56 32.98
N ARG A 172 1.86 38.94 31.78
CA ARG A 172 1.92 40.34 31.31
C ARG A 172 0.79 40.70 30.33
N ALA A 173 -0.10 39.76 30.02
CA ALA A 173 -1.26 40.03 29.17
C ALA A 173 -2.28 40.90 29.92
N GLU A 174 -3.11 41.63 29.18
CA GLU A 174 -4.25 42.36 29.76
C GLU A 174 -5.20 41.42 30.51
N ASN A 175 -5.40 40.21 29.98
CA ASN A 175 -6.22 39.16 30.57
C ASN A 175 -5.40 37.85 30.71
N PRO A 176 -4.61 37.68 31.79
CA PRO A 176 -3.85 36.46 32.03
C PRO A 176 -4.75 35.26 32.31
N LEU A 177 -4.41 34.10 31.76
CA LEU A 177 -5.13 32.86 32.02
C LEU A 177 -4.61 32.22 33.30
N LYS A 178 -5.47 32.10 34.31
CA LYS A 178 -5.16 31.49 35.61
C LYS A 178 -5.76 30.09 35.68
N LEU A 179 -4.92 29.10 35.98
CA LEU A 179 -5.30 27.69 36.12
C LEU A 179 -4.87 27.20 37.50
N ASP A 180 -5.69 26.38 38.14
CA ASP A 180 -5.38 25.76 39.44
C ASP A 180 -4.38 24.59 39.29
N ILE A 181 -4.34 23.99 38.10
CA ILE A 181 -3.45 22.87 37.73
C ILE A 181 -2.73 23.14 36.40
N PRO A 182 -1.53 22.58 36.18
CA PRO A 182 -0.75 22.77 34.96
C PRO A 182 -1.15 21.74 33.88
N LEU A 183 -2.44 21.45 33.78
CA LEU A 183 -3.03 20.61 32.73
C LEU A 183 -3.94 21.50 31.90
N PHE A 184 -4.14 21.18 30.64
CA PHE A 184 -5.00 21.92 29.72
C PHE A 184 -5.64 20.94 28.74
N VAL A 185 -6.93 21.08 28.45
CA VAL A 185 -7.58 20.29 27.40
C VAL A 185 -7.30 20.98 26.07
N SER A 186 -6.39 20.40 25.28
CA SER A 186 -5.92 20.97 24.01
C SER A 186 -7.01 21.06 22.96
N ASP A 187 -6.70 21.77 21.88
CA ASP A 187 -7.55 21.91 20.70
C ASP A 187 -7.94 20.56 20.09
N MET A 188 -9.16 20.53 19.56
CA MET A 188 -9.76 19.37 18.93
C MET A 188 -10.27 19.77 17.55
N SER A 189 -10.07 18.93 16.54
CA SER A 189 -10.51 19.24 15.18
C SER A 189 -12.01 19.49 15.09
N TYR A 190 -12.40 20.45 14.23
CA TYR A 190 -13.81 20.71 13.94
C TYR A 190 -14.49 19.43 13.42
N GLY A 191 -15.65 19.10 13.97
CA GLY A 191 -16.41 17.88 13.63
C GLY A 191 -15.88 16.57 14.24
N ALA A 192 -14.77 16.58 14.99
CA ALA A 192 -14.23 15.34 15.59
C ALA A 192 -15.07 14.82 16.78
N LEU A 193 -15.82 15.70 17.44
CA LEU A 193 -16.69 15.37 18.57
C LEU A 193 -18.07 16.00 18.42
N SER A 194 -19.07 15.38 19.04
CA SER A 194 -20.41 15.96 19.15
C SER A 194 -20.42 17.21 20.03
N GLU A 195 -21.48 18.02 19.90
CA GLU A 195 -21.69 19.21 20.71
C GLU A 195 -21.72 18.87 22.22
N GLU A 196 -22.43 17.81 22.59
CA GLU A 196 -22.57 17.36 23.97
C GLU A 196 -21.22 16.98 24.58
N ALA A 197 -20.34 16.34 23.80
CA ALA A 197 -19.00 15.98 24.25
C ALA A 197 -18.14 17.23 24.50
N LYS A 198 -18.20 18.23 23.60
CA LYS A 198 -17.48 19.50 23.79
C LYS A 198 -17.98 20.24 25.03
N ILE A 199 -19.30 20.31 25.24
CA ILE A 199 -19.91 20.94 26.42
C ILE A 199 -19.50 20.21 27.69
N ALA A 200 -19.53 18.87 27.70
CA ALA A 200 -19.14 18.07 28.84
C ALA A 200 -17.66 18.30 29.21
N LEU A 201 -16.76 18.31 28.22
CA LEU A 201 -15.34 18.60 28.43
C LEU A 201 -15.11 20.02 28.97
N ALA A 202 -15.83 21.02 28.43
CA ALA A 202 -15.71 22.39 28.91
C ALA A 202 -16.16 22.55 30.37
N ARG A 203 -17.29 21.93 30.73
CA ARG A 203 -17.76 21.91 32.12
C ARG A 203 -16.78 21.17 33.03
N GLY A 204 -16.26 20.02 32.58
CA GLY A 204 -15.27 19.24 33.32
C GLY A 204 -13.97 20.01 33.56
N ALA A 205 -13.44 20.68 32.53
CA ALA A 205 -12.26 21.52 32.64
C ALA A 205 -12.46 22.65 33.66
N GLN A 206 -13.60 23.36 33.58
CA GLN A 206 -13.94 24.41 34.54
C GLN A 206 -14.02 23.87 35.99
N LEU A 207 -14.67 22.72 36.20
CA LEU A 207 -14.78 22.09 37.52
C LEU A 207 -13.42 21.65 38.07
N ALA A 208 -12.50 21.26 37.20
CA ALA A 208 -11.12 20.89 37.56
C ALA A 208 -10.20 22.10 37.74
N GLY A 209 -10.70 23.34 37.58
CA GLY A 209 -9.89 24.55 37.69
C GLY A 209 -8.90 24.71 36.52
N THR A 210 -9.24 24.18 35.34
CA THR A 210 -8.43 24.31 34.13
C THR A 210 -9.21 24.85 32.93
N GLY A 211 -8.49 25.17 31.86
CA GLY A 211 -9.02 25.63 30.58
C GLY A 211 -9.14 24.51 29.55
N ILE A 212 -9.93 24.81 28.53
CA ILE A 212 -10.10 24.01 27.33
C ILE A 212 -10.01 24.90 26.09
N CYS A 213 -9.45 24.39 25.00
CA CYS A 213 -9.66 24.93 23.67
C CYS A 213 -10.57 23.97 22.90
N SER A 214 -11.82 24.35 22.62
CA SER A 214 -12.79 23.42 22.02
C SER A 214 -12.68 23.27 20.51
N GLY A 215 -11.84 24.08 19.84
CA GLY A 215 -11.80 24.19 18.38
C GLY A 215 -13.05 24.88 17.82
#